data_AF-A0AAF0EXG0-F1
#
_entry.id   AF-A0AAF0EXG0-F1
#
_cell.length_a   1.000
_cell.length_b   1.000
_cell.length_c   1.000
_cell.angle_alpha   90.00
_cell.angle_beta   90.00
_cell.angle_gamma   90.00
#
_symmetry.space_group_name_H-M   'P 1'
#
loop_
_entity.id
_entity.type
_entity.pdbx_description
1 polymer ?
#
loop_
_entity_poly.entity_id
_entity_poly.type
_entity_poly.pdbx_seq_one_letter_code
_entity_poly.pdbx_strand_id
1 'polypeptide(L)'
;MDSEGATFERGRMEANVQAICIQDPAGVPDSLKEAAKGVKVKPSDVSYLTQEFLLPTHAAEAALVASGGDVQAAVSRLLRSASA
;
A
#
# COMPACT_ATOMS: atom_id res chain seq x y z
N MET A 1 23.65 40.01 -18.30
CA MET A 1 23.74 38.54 -18.32
C MET A 1 24.00 38.16 -16.88
N ASP A 2 22.94 38.27 -16.09
CA ASP A 2 22.96 37.98 -14.66
C ASP A 2 23.00 36.45 -14.53
N SER A 3 24.14 35.94 -14.08
CA SER A 3 24.24 34.58 -13.58
C SER A 3 23.32 34.48 -12.37
N GLU A 4 22.09 33.98 -12.58
CA GLU A 4 21.20 33.54 -11.50
C GLU A 4 21.81 32.30 -10.84
N GLY A 5 22.81 32.55 -9.99
CA GLY A 5 23.48 31.55 -9.19
C GLY A 5 22.46 30.82 -8.31
N ALA A 6 22.45 29.49 -8.40
CA ALA A 6 21.64 28.64 -7.56
C ALA A 6 21.80 29.04 -6.08
N THR A 7 20.76 29.64 -5.50
CA THR A 7 20.78 30.03 -4.10
C THR A 7 20.53 28.79 -3.25
N PHE A 8 21.51 28.39 -2.45
CA PHE A 8 21.39 27.27 -1.51
C PHE A 8 20.69 27.75 -0.24
N GLU A 9 19.40 28.11 -0.33
CA GLU A 9 18.59 28.36 0.87
C GLU A 9 18.45 27.05 1.63
N ARG A 10 19.00 27.05 2.85
CA ARG A 10 18.88 25.98 3.83
C ARG A 10 17.41 25.58 3.95
N GLY A 11 17.07 24.33 3.64
CA GLY A 11 15.70 23.81 3.62
C GLY A 11 15.17 23.45 2.23
N ARG A 12 15.68 24.05 1.14
CA ARG A 12 15.22 23.70 -0.22
C ARG A 12 15.68 22.30 -0.64
N MET A 13 16.90 21.93 -0.29
CA MET A 13 17.43 20.59 -0.57
C MET A 13 16.66 19.54 0.24
N GLU A 14 16.40 19.81 1.52
CA GLU A 14 15.69 18.93 2.43
C GLU A 14 14.22 18.74 2.01
N ALA A 15 13.56 19.82 1.55
CA ALA A 15 12.21 19.77 0.99
C ALA A 15 12.16 18.93 -0.31
N ASN A 16 13.13 19.11 -1.20
CA ASN A 16 13.19 18.34 -2.44
C ASN A 16 13.48 16.86 -2.19
N VAL A 17 14.34 16.53 -1.22
CA VAL A 17 14.60 15.14 -0.81
C VAL A 17 13.35 14.51 -0.19
N GLN A 18 12.61 15.22 0.67
CA GLN A 18 11.34 14.73 1.20
C GLN A 18 10.31 14.48 0.10
N ALA A 19 10.16 15.41 -0.85
CA ALA A 19 9.21 15.28 -1.94
C ALA A 19 9.49 14.04 -2.79
N ILE A 20 10.75 13.83 -3.19
CA ILE A 20 11.16 12.77 -4.13
C ILE A 20 11.31 11.40 -3.48
N CYS A 21 11.77 11.34 -2.24
CA CYS A 21 12.16 10.06 -1.62
C CYS A 21 11.20 9.57 -0.55
N ILE A 22 10.37 10.45 0.02
CA ILE A 22 9.57 10.13 1.21
C ILE A 22 8.08 10.30 0.93
N GLN A 23 7.68 11.42 0.32
CA GLN A 23 6.27 11.70 0.02
C GLN A 23 5.82 11.01 -1.26
N ASP A 24 6.65 11.06 -2.30
CA ASP A 24 6.38 10.41 -3.59
C ASP A 24 7.63 9.66 -4.08
N PRO A 25 7.98 8.51 -3.45
CA PRO A 25 9.19 7.77 -3.79
C PRO A 25 9.20 7.42 -5.29
N ALA A 26 10.11 8.06 -6.02
CA ALA A 26 10.26 7.87 -7.45
C ALA A 26 10.43 6.37 -7.78
N GLY A 27 9.58 5.86 -8.68
CA GLY A 27 9.60 4.46 -9.10
C GLY A 27 8.64 3.53 -8.36
N VAL A 28 7.89 4.03 -7.36
CA VAL A 28 6.78 3.27 -6.77
C VAL A 28 5.54 3.46 -7.64
N PRO A 29 4.95 2.40 -8.22
CA PRO A 29 3.68 2.51 -8.94
C PRO A 29 2.58 3.02 -8.01
N ASP A 30 1.67 3.86 -8.52
CA ASP A 30 0.61 4.48 -7.71
C ASP A 30 -0.26 3.45 -6.95
N SER A 31 -0.38 2.24 -7.51
CA SER A 31 -1.02 1.07 -6.89
C SER A 31 -0.45 0.69 -5.51
N LEU A 32 0.82 1.01 -5.24
CA LEU A 32 1.49 0.72 -3.97
C LEU A 32 1.51 1.91 -3.01
N LYS A 33 1.17 3.12 -3.47
CA LYS A 33 1.17 4.34 -2.63
C LYS A 33 -0.06 4.41 -1.71
N GLU A 34 -1.18 3.87 -2.16
CA GLU A 34 -2.50 4.01 -1.49
C GLU A 34 -3.02 2.71 -0.86
N ALA A 35 -2.46 1.54 -1.21
CA ALA A 35 -3.13 0.27 -0.92
C ALA A 35 -3.27 -0.09 0.57
N ALA A 36 -2.45 0.47 1.47
CA ALA A 36 -2.40 0.02 2.87
C ALA A 36 -2.56 1.13 3.93
N LYS A 37 -2.73 2.40 3.55
CA LYS A 37 -2.84 3.49 4.54
C LYS A 37 -4.24 3.54 5.15
N GLY A 38 -4.48 2.72 6.17
CA GLY A 38 -5.57 2.91 7.13
C GLY A 38 -6.63 1.80 7.20
N VAL A 39 -6.51 0.74 6.40
CA VAL A 39 -7.44 -0.40 6.50
C VAL A 39 -7.07 -1.26 7.70
N LYS A 40 -7.93 -1.24 8.74
CA LYS A 40 -7.73 -2.07 9.93
C LYS A 40 -8.14 -3.51 9.64
N VAL A 41 -7.15 -4.41 9.58
CA VAL A 41 -7.37 -5.85 9.43
C VAL A 41 -7.49 -6.51 10.81
N LYS A 42 -8.48 -7.37 11.01
CA LYS A 42 -8.63 -8.13 12.26
C LYS A 42 -7.78 -9.41 12.21
N PRO A 43 -6.99 -9.72 13.25
CA PRO A 43 -6.20 -10.95 13.29
C PRO A 43 -7.04 -12.22 13.19
N SER A 44 -8.26 -12.23 13.77
CA SER A 44 -9.21 -13.33 13.67
C SER A 44 -9.56 -13.67 12.22
N ASP A 45 -9.73 -12.65 11.39
CA ASP A 45 -10.19 -12.80 10.01
C ASP A 45 -9.03 -13.30 9.14
N VAL A 46 -7.80 -12.88 9.43
CA VAL A 46 -6.58 -13.43 8.84
C VAL A 46 -6.42 -14.91 9.19
N SER A 47 -6.57 -15.27 10.47
CA SER A 47 -6.50 -16.67 10.91
C SER A 47 -7.57 -17.54 10.24
N TYR A 48 -8.80 -17.04 10.14
CA TYR A 48 -9.89 -17.72 9.45
C TYR A 48 -9.54 -18.01 7.98
N LEU A 49 -9.09 -16.99 7.23
CA LEU A 49 -8.71 -17.17 5.82
C LEU A 49 -7.51 -18.11 5.65
N THR A 50 -6.54 -18.06 6.57
CA THR A 50 -5.36 -18.94 6.54
C THR A 50 -5.74 -20.40 6.79
N GLN A 51 -6.67 -20.65 7.73
CA GLN A 51 -7.09 -22.01 8.10
C GLN A 51 -8.07 -22.63 7.10
N GLU A 52 -9.11 -21.89 6.70
CA GLU A 52 -10.18 -22.45 5.86
C GLU A 52 -9.83 -22.49 4.37
N PHE A 53 -9.10 -21.48 3.88
CA PHE A 53 -8.72 -21.39 2.46
C PHE A 53 -7.27 -21.79 2.21
N LEU A 54 -6.55 -22.25 3.24
CA LEU A 54 -5.14 -22.64 3.17
C LEU A 54 -4.25 -21.57 2.50
N LEU A 55 -4.61 -20.30 2.69
CA LEU A 55 -3.88 -19.18 2.13
C LEU A 55 -2.63 -18.88 2.98
N PRO A 56 -1.51 -18.50 2.37
CA PRO A 56 -0.41 -17.96 3.14
C PRO A 56 -0.81 -16.60 3.76
N THR A 57 -0.29 -16.31 4.96
CA THR A 57 -0.70 -15.14 5.77
C THR A 57 -0.69 -13.83 4.98
N HIS A 58 0.36 -13.59 4.19
CA HIS A 58 0.49 -12.37 3.39
C HIS A 58 -0.60 -12.24 2.32
N ALA A 59 -1.06 -13.34 1.73
CA ALA A 59 -2.13 -13.33 0.73
C ALA A 59 -3.50 -13.11 1.38
N ALA A 60 -3.73 -13.67 2.57
CA ALA A 60 -4.93 -13.43 3.35
C ALA A 60 -5.04 -11.95 3.77
N GLU A 61 -3.94 -11.36 4.23
CA GLU A 61 -3.86 -9.93 4.56
C GLU A 61 -4.11 -9.06 3.34
N ALA A 62 -3.47 -9.36 2.20
CA ALA A 62 -3.68 -8.63 0.95
C ALA A 62 -5.15 -8.70 0.47
N ALA A 63 -5.80 -9.86 0.59
CA ALA A 63 -7.20 -10.03 0.22
C ALA A 63 -8.14 -9.21 1.12
N LEU A 64 -7.87 -9.15 2.43
CA LEU A 64 -8.62 -8.34 3.39
C LEU A 64 -8.40 -6.86 3.15
N VAL A 65 -7.15 -6.42 2.93
CA VAL A 65 -6.81 -5.03 2.61
C VAL A 65 -7.51 -4.59 1.32
N ALA A 66 -7.45 -5.40 0.26
CA ALA A 66 -8.12 -5.14 -1.02
C ALA A 66 -9.66 -5.14 -0.93
N SER A 67 -10.21 -5.61 0.19
CA SER A 67 -11.64 -5.66 0.49
C SER A 67 -12.04 -4.72 1.64
N GLY A 68 -11.16 -3.78 2.01
CA GLY A 68 -11.44 -2.79 3.06
C GLY A 68 -11.58 -3.36 4.48
N GLY A 69 -11.05 -4.56 4.73
CA GLY A 69 -11.14 -5.26 6.01
C GLY A 69 -12.44 -6.05 6.21
N ASP A 70 -13.27 -6.20 5.18
CA ASP A 70 -14.47 -7.04 5.21
C ASP A 70 -14.15 -8.48 4.75
N VAL A 71 -14.31 -9.44 5.66
CA VAL A 71 -14.06 -10.86 5.41
C VAL A 71 -15.03 -11.48 4.39
N GLN A 72 -16.30 -11.07 4.36
CA GLN A 72 -17.29 -11.60 3.42
C GLN A 72 -17.00 -11.14 1.99
N ALA A 73 -16.60 -9.88 1.85
CA ALA A 73 -16.15 -9.32 0.58
C ALA A 73 -14.85 -10.01 0.10
N ALA A 74 -13.90 -10.25 1.01
CA ALA A 74 -12.66 -10.96 0.71
C ALA A 74 -12.90 -12.40 0.25
N VAL A 75 -13.75 -13.16 0.95
CA VAL A 75 -14.13 -14.54 0.54
C VAL A 75 -14.79 -14.54 -0.83
N SER A 76 -15.76 -13.66 -1.06
CA SER A 76 -16.45 -13.54 -2.35
C SER A 76 -15.50 -13.19 -3.49
N ARG A 77 -14.43 -12.45 -3.20
CA ARG A 77 -13.38 -12.11 -4.17
C ARG A 77 -12.48 -13.32 -4.45
N LEU A 78 -12.04 -14.02 -3.42
CA LEU A 78 -11.18 -15.20 -3.51
C LEU A 78 -11.86 -16.33 -4.32
N LEU A 79 -13.15 -16.57 -4.05
CA LEU A 79 -13.94 -17.57 -4.78
C LEU A 79 -14.07 -17.23 -6.27
N ARG A 80 -14.27 -15.94 -6.61
CA ARG A 80 -14.32 -15.49 -8.01
C ARG A 80 -12.99 -15.59 -8.73
N SER A 81 -11.87 -15.33 -8.04
CA SER A 81 -10.55 -15.51 -8.64
C SER A 81 -10.17 -16.98 -8.86
N ALA A 82 -10.71 -17.90 -8.06
CA ALA A 82 -10.43 -19.33 -8.20
C ALA A 82 -11.21 -19.99 -9.34
N SER A 83 -12.30 -19.36 -9.80
CA SER A 83 -13.16 -19.84 -10.88
C SER A 83 -12.78 -19.29 -12.28
N ALA A 84 -11.70 -18.51 -12.38
CA ALA A 84 -11.18 -17.93 -13.61
C ALA A 84 -9.95 -18.71 -14.09
#